data_AF-A0A0Q6Z2S3-F1
#
_entry.id   AF-A0A0Q6Z2S3-F1
#
_cell.length_a   1.000
_cell.length_b   1.000
_cell.length_c   1.000
_cell.angle_alpha   90.00
_cell.angle_beta   90.00
_cell.angle_gamma   90.00
#
_symmetry.space_group_name_H-M   'P 1'
#
loop_
_entity.id
_entity.type
_entity.pdbx_description
1 polymer ?
#
loop_
_entity_poly.entity_id
_entity_poly.type
_entity_poly.pdbx_seq_one_letter_code
_entity_poly.pdbx_strand_id
1 'polypeptide(L)'
;MSSDKKTAANRKNALRSTGPQTAKGKARSSTNSHRHGLASKSGLDSSDNLKIEQLSRGLSEGSNDYWVAEAARSAAERFVQLQRVRSVKGEIIRRLLDPSVDDTSNFLFRELAKFETYERKARSRWKKSMRDLDLVKAA
;
A
#
# COMPACT_ATOMS: atom_id res chain seq x y z
N MET A 1 22.28 0.10 4.43
CA MET A 1 23.21 0.62 3.40
C MET A 1 22.80 0.10 2.03
N SER A 2 22.90 0.93 0.98
CA SER A 2 22.62 0.53 -0.41
C SER A 2 23.92 0.12 -1.09
N SER A 3 23.98 -1.07 -1.70
CA SER A 3 25.17 -1.52 -2.43
C SER A 3 25.45 -0.64 -3.66
N ASP A 4 26.68 -0.61 -4.14
CA ASP A 4 27.08 0.19 -5.31
C ASP A 4 26.26 -0.14 -6.56
N LYS A 5 25.90 -1.42 -6.74
CA LYS A 5 24.96 -1.87 -7.78
C LYS A 5 23.59 -1.19 -7.66
N LYS A 6 23.03 -1.10 -6.45
CA LYS A 6 21.75 -0.39 -6.22
C LYS A 6 21.90 1.11 -6.44
N THR A 7 23.02 1.71 -6.04
CA THR A 7 23.27 3.14 -6.20
C THR A 7 23.41 3.54 -7.67
N ALA A 8 24.15 2.75 -8.47
CA ALA A 8 24.27 2.95 -9.92
C ALA A 8 22.92 2.77 -10.64
N ALA A 9 22.15 1.74 -10.27
CA ALA A 9 20.80 1.53 -10.79
C ALA A 9 19.85 2.70 -10.43
N ASN A 10 19.92 3.21 -9.20
CA ASN A 10 19.13 4.36 -8.77
C ASN A 10 19.50 5.63 -9.54
N ARG A 11 20.78 5.90 -9.83
CA ARG A 11 21.19 7.02 -10.70
C ARG A 11 20.65 6.88 -12.12
N LYS A 12 20.78 5.70 -12.71
CA LYS A 12 20.28 5.43 -14.08
C LYS A 12 18.75 5.57 -14.15
N ASN A 13 18.04 5.10 -13.12
CA ASN A 13 16.59 5.25 -13.02
C ASN A 13 16.18 6.70 -12.76
N ALA A 14 16.95 7.45 -11.98
CA ALA A 14 16.72 8.88 -11.75
C ALA A 14 16.84 9.69 -13.04
N LEU A 15 17.87 9.41 -13.87
CA LEU A 15 18.03 10.04 -15.18
C LEU A 15 16.91 9.71 -16.18
N ARG A 16 16.23 8.56 -15.99
CA ARG A 16 15.06 8.15 -16.80
C ARG A 16 13.73 8.55 -16.18
N SER A 17 13.73 9.09 -14.95
CA SER A 17 12.52 9.44 -14.24
C SER A 17 11.95 10.74 -14.80
N THR A 18 10.86 10.65 -15.55
CA THR A 18 10.08 11.79 -16.05
C THR A 18 9.13 12.33 -14.97
N GLY A 19 9.51 12.24 -13.70
CA GLY A 19 8.71 12.72 -12.58
C GLY A 19 8.40 14.22 -12.71
N PRO A 20 7.36 14.73 -12.05
CA PRO A 20 6.97 16.12 -12.19
C PRO A 20 8.04 17.06 -11.61
N GLN A 21 8.73 17.80 -12.48
CA GLN A 21 9.74 18.77 -12.09
C GLN A 21 9.18 20.18 -11.85
N THR A 22 8.01 20.48 -12.43
CA THR A 22 7.34 21.78 -12.29
C THR A 22 6.43 21.84 -11.05
N ALA A 23 6.21 23.03 -10.50
CA ALA A 23 5.31 23.24 -9.36
C ALA A 23 3.88 22.73 -9.66
N LYS A 24 3.37 23.00 -10.88
CA LYS A 24 2.07 22.49 -11.37
C LYS A 24 2.06 20.96 -11.46
N GLY A 25 3.14 20.35 -11.96
CA GLY A 25 3.28 18.89 -12.02
C GLY A 25 3.31 18.27 -10.62
N LYS A 26 4.02 18.91 -9.67
CA LYS A 26 4.08 18.48 -8.27
C LYS A 26 2.72 18.58 -7.59
N ALA A 27 1.95 19.65 -7.82
CA ALA A 27 0.58 19.80 -7.30
C ALA A 27 -0.41 18.77 -7.89
N ARG A 28 -0.25 18.41 -9.17
CA ARG A 28 -1.04 17.32 -9.77
C ARG A 28 -0.63 15.95 -9.24
N SER A 29 0.64 15.77 -8.91
CA SER A 29 1.12 14.52 -8.30
C SER A 29 0.77 14.40 -6.82
N SER A 30 0.69 15.51 -6.07
CA SER A 30 0.27 15.50 -4.67
C SER A 30 -1.21 15.13 -4.55
N THR A 31 -2.06 15.57 -5.49
CA THR A 31 -3.46 15.15 -5.55
C THR A 31 -3.65 13.66 -5.87
N ASN A 32 -2.65 12.94 -6.41
CA ASN A 32 -2.74 11.47 -6.54
C ASN A 32 -2.80 10.78 -5.17
N SER A 33 -2.13 11.33 -4.16
CA SER A 33 -2.23 10.86 -2.78
C SER A 33 -3.62 11.07 -2.20
N HIS A 34 -4.32 12.15 -2.58
CA HIS A 34 -5.68 12.44 -2.14
C HIS A 34 -6.74 11.66 -2.93
N ARG A 35 -6.51 11.39 -4.22
CA ARG A 35 -7.48 10.70 -5.10
C ARG A 35 -7.70 9.24 -4.70
N HIS A 36 -6.66 8.57 -4.20
CA HIS A 36 -6.79 7.18 -3.78
C HIS A 36 -6.45 6.95 -2.30
N GLY A 37 -5.61 7.78 -1.64
CA GLY A 37 -5.25 7.60 -0.23
C GLY A 37 -4.36 6.39 0.09
N LEU A 38 -4.20 5.45 -0.87
CA LEU A 38 -3.63 4.11 -0.66
C LEU A 38 -2.11 4.07 -0.45
N ALA A 39 -1.41 5.17 -0.77
CA ALA A 39 0.05 5.27 -0.65
C ALA A 39 0.50 6.20 0.50
N SER A 40 -0.43 6.89 1.16
CA SER A 40 -0.11 7.83 2.24
C SER A 40 -0.26 7.17 3.61
N LYS A 41 0.74 7.32 4.49
CA LYS A 41 0.60 7.03 5.93
C LYS A 41 -0.49 7.90 6.57
N SER A 42 -0.72 9.10 6.03
CA SER A 42 -1.72 10.07 6.49
C SER A 42 -3.17 9.71 6.13
N GLY A 43 -3.42 8.54 5.55
CA GLY A 43 -4.76 8.09 5.18
C GLY A 43 -5.39 7.13 6.18
N LEU A 44 -4.74 6.79 7.30
CA LEU A 44 -5.32 5.91 8.33
C LEU A 44 -6.27 6.75 9.20
N ASP A 45 -7.54 6.38 9.24
CA ASP A 45 -8.49 6.94 10.18
C ASP A 45 -8.43 6.21 11.54
N SER A 46 -9.21 6.67 12.52
CA SER A 46 -9.26 6.05 13.84
C SER A 46 -9.70 4.57 13.80
N SER A 47 -10.51 4.17 12.81
CA SER A 47 -10.96 2.79 12.63
C SER A 47 -9.82 1.90 12.13
N ASP A 48 -9.03 2.40 11.17
CA ASP A 48 -7.85 1.71 10.67
C ASP A 48 -6.79 1.54 11.77
N ASN A 49 -6.58 2.56 12.61
CA ASN A 49 -5.67 2.45 13.75
C ASN A 49 -6.13 1.39 14.74
N LEU A 50 -7.43 1.34 15.06
CA LEU A 50 -7.98 0.30 15.95
C LEU A 50 -7.74 -1.11 15.37
N LYS A 51 -7.98 -1.30 14.07
CA LYS A 51 -7.71 -2.59 13.40
C LYS A 51 -6.23 -2.94 13.43
N ILE A 52 -5.33 -1.96 13.25
CA ILE A 52 -3.89 -2.19 13.34
C ILE A 52 -3.52 -2.66 14.75
N GLU A 53 -4.01 -2.00 15.81
CA GLU A 53 -3.74 -2.41 17.19
C GLU A 53 -4.29 -3.81 17.52
N GLN A 54 -5.50 -4.12 17.06
CA GLN A 54 -6.09 -5.44 17.29
C GLN A 54 -5.30 -6.54 16.57
N LEU A 55 -4.95 -6.30 15.30
CA LEU A 55 -4.17 -7.24 14.50
C LEU A 55 -2.74 -7.39 15.02
N SER A 56 -2.09 -6.30 15.44
CA SER A 56 -0.72 -6.35 15.96
C SER A 56 -0.66 -7.18 17.24
N ARG A 57 -1.61 -7.01 18.16
CA ARG A 57 -1.74 -7.81 19.39
C ARG A 57 -1.98 -9.29 19.09
N GLY A 58 -2.83 -9.59 18.11
CA GLY A 58 -3.06 -10.97 17.68
C GLY A 58 -1.81 -11.59 17.06
N LEU A 59 -1.11 -10.83 16.22
CA LEU A 59 0.11 -11.26 15.54
C LEU A 59 1.31 -11.38 16.48
N SER A 60 1.37 -10.62 17.58
CA SER A 60 2.44 -10.75 18.57
C SER A 60 2.26 -11.95 19.51
N GLU A 61 1.09 -12.62 19.48
CA GLU A 61 0.77 -13.79 20.32
C GLU A 61 1.01 -13.55 21.83
N GLY A 62 0.84 -12.31 22.27
CA GLY A 62 1.06 -11.93 23.68
C GLY A 62 2.54 -11.81 24.07
N SER A 63 3.48 -11.85 23.13
CA SER A 63 4.89 -11.56 23.41
C SER A 63 5.06 -10.14 23.94
N ASN A 64 5.86 -10.01 25.01
CA ASN A 64 6.29 -8.73 25.58
C ASN A 64 7.59 -8.21 24.94
N ASP A 65 8.15 -8.92 23.96
CA ASP A 65 9.33 -8.46 23.22
C ASP A 65 8.97 -7.27 22.33
N TYR A 66 9.71 -6.18 22.51
CA TYR A 66 9.56 -4.96 21.73
C TYR A 66 9.69 -5.19 20.22
N TRP A 67 10.66 -5.99 19.79
CA TRP A 67 10.92 -6.26 18.38
C TRP A 67 9.82 -7.12 17.77
N VAL A 68 9.28 -8.09 18.51
CA VAL A 68 8.11 -8.87 18.08
C VAL A 68 6.90 -7.95 17.94
N ALA A 69 6.67 -7.06 18.91
CA ALA A 69 5.56 -6.12 18.88
C ALA A 69 5.65 -5.14 17.69
N GLU A 70 6.85 -4.60 17.42
CA GLU A 70 7.08 -3.69 16.29
C GLU A 70 6.95 -4.41 14.93
N ALA A 71 7.49 -5.63 14.81
CA ALA A 71 7.33 -6.44 13.61
C ALA A 71 5.84 -6.81 13.36
N ALA A 72 5.10 -7.14 14.42
CA ALA A 72 3.67 -7.43 14.36
C ALA A 72 2.86 -6.18 13.96
N ARG A 73 3.20 -5.01 14.50
CA ARG A 73 2.61 -3.72 14.09
C ARG A 73 2.85 -3.46 12.60
N SER A 74 4.08 -3.62 12.14
CA SER A 74 4.44 -3.44 10.72
C SER A 74 3.64 -4.40 9.82
N ALA A 75 3.51 -5.67 10.21
CA ALA A 75 2.70 -6.64 9.46
C ALA A 75 1.21 -6.25 9.43
N ALA A 76 0.65 -5.79 10.55
CA ALA A 76 -0.73 -5.31 10.65
C ALA A 76 -0.98 -4.08 9.75
N GLU A 77 -0.09 -3.10 9.75
CA GLU A 77 -0.19 -1.93 8.86
C GLU A 77 -0.24 -2.33 7.38
N ARG A 78 0.59 -3.29 6.96
CA ARG A 78 0.61 -3.78 5.57
C ARG A 78 -0.64 -4.56 5.22
N PHE A 79 -1.20 -5.30 6.18
CA PHE A 79 -2.47 -5.97 5.99
C PHE A 79 -3.61 -4.97 5.80
N VAL A 80 -3.72 -3.95 6.65
CA VAL A 80 -4.76 -2.92 6.51
C VAL A 80 -4.64 -2.17 5.18
N GLN A 81 -3.41 -1.83 4.75
CA GLN A 81 -3.19 -1.27 3.41
C GLN A 81 -3.66 -2.19 2.29
N LEU A 82 -3.41 -3.50 2.38
CA LEU A 82 -3.91 -4.47 1.41
C LEU A 82 -5.45 -4.51 1.40
N GLN A 83 -6.09 -4.48 2.56
CA GLN A 83 -7.54 -4.47 2.67
C GLN A 83 -8.14 -3.21 2.02
N ARG A 84 -7.55 -2.04 2.23
CA ARG A 84 -8.00 -0.80 1.58
C ARG A 84 -7.93 -0.87 0.06
N VAL A 85 -6.81 -1.39 -0.47
CA VAL A 85 -6.66 -1.59 -1.92
C VAL A 85 -7.75 -2.51 -2.45
N ARG A 86 -8.08 -3.58 -1.72
CA ARG A 86 -9.16 -4.50 -2.07
C ARG A 86 -10.55 -3.86 -1.97
N SER A 87 -10.82 -3.06 -0.95
CA SER A 87 -12.09 -2.35 -0.80
C SER A 87 -12.35 -1.40 -1.97
N VAL A 88 -11.37 -0.56 -2.31
CA VAL A 88 -11.50 0.37 -3.45
C VAL A 88 -11.62 -0.39 -4.77
N LYS A 89 -10.86 -1.48 -4.96
CA LYS A 89 -11.03 -2.36 -6.12
C LYS A 89 -12.46 -2.91 -6.20
N GLY A 90 -13.02 -3.34 -5.07
CA GLY A 90 -14.41 -3.81 -4.98
C GLY A 90 -15.43 -2.72 -5.32
N GLU A 91 -15.22 -1.48 -4.91
CA GLU A 91 -16.06 -0.34 -5.29
C GLU A 91 -16.04 -0.06 -6.80
N ILE A 92 -14.86 -0.13 -7.42
CA ILE A 92 -14.71 0.02 -8.88
C ILE A 92 -15.47 -1.11 -9.60
N ILE A 93 -15.32 -2.36 -9.14
CA ILE A 93 -16.05 -3.50 -9.71
C ILE A 93 -17.56 -3.32 -9.55
N ARG A 94 -18.04 -2.89 -8.38
CA ARG A 94 -19.48 -2.62 -8.19
C ARG A 94 -20.01 -1.57 -9.15
N ARG A 95 -19.26 -0.48 -9.39
CA ARG A 95 -19.64 0.54 -10.38
C ARG A 95 -19.63 0.02 -11.81
N LEU A 96 -18.68 -0.85 -12.17
CA LEU A 96 -18.64 -1.50 -13.49
C LEU A 96 -19.81 -2.45 -13.73
N LEU A 97 -20.37 -3.03 -12.67
CA LEU A 97 -21.52 -3.93 -12.75
C LEU A 97 -22.87 -3.18 -12.71
N ASP A 98 -22.85 -1.86 -12.48
CA ASP A 98 -24.06 -1.05 -12.44
C ASP A 98 -24.53 -0.76 -13.89
N PRO A 99 -25.67 -1.31 -14.32
CA PRO A 99 -26.15 -1.16 -15.69
C PRO A 99 -26.60 0.27 -16.04
N SER A 100 -26.66 1.19 -15.07
CA SER A 100 -26.95 2.60 -15.31
C SER A 100 -25.73 3.42 -15.77
N VAL A 101 -24.53 2.81 -15.79
CA VAL A 101 -23.26 3.49 -16.05
C VAL A 101 -22.82 3.25 -17.50
N ASP A 102 -23.32 4.05 -18.44
CA ASP A 102 -23.15 3.77 -19.87
C ASP A 102 -21.81 4.32 -20.45
N ASP A 103 -21.26 5.42 -19.91
CA ASP A 103 -20.16 6.19 -20.56
C ASP A 103 -18.84 6.30 -19.76
N THR A 104 -18.73 5.67 -18.58
CA THR A 104 -17.48 5.68 -17.76
C THR A 104 -16.76 4.33 -17.66
N SER A 105 -17.30 3.28 -18.28
CA SER A 105 -16.75 1.92 -18.21
C SER A 105 -15.29 1.83 -18.66
N ASN A 106 -14.91 2.49 -19.76
CA ASN A 106 -13.52 2.52 -20.23
C ASN A 106 -12.54 3.16 -19.23
N PHE A 107 -12.96 4.21 -18.51
CA PHE A 107 -12.16 4.82 -17.46
C PHE A 107 -12.02 3.87 -16.27
N LEU A 108 -13.12 3.26 -15.84
CA LEU A 108 -13.17 2.33 -14.71
C LEU A 108 -12.37 1.04 -14.97
N PHE A 109 -12.36 0.50 -16.19
CA PHE A 109 -11.51 -0.64 -16.57
C PHE A 109 -10.02 -0.32 -16.47
N ARG A 110 -9.61 0.87 -16.95
CA ARG A 110 -8.22 1.34 -16.80
C ARG A 110 -7.85 1.55 -15.34
N GLU A 111 -8.80 2.01 -14.52
CA GLU A 111 -8.60 2.14 -13.09
C GLU A 111 -8.44 0.77 -12.42
N LEU A 112 -9.33 -0.18 -12.71
CA LEU A 112 -9.27 -1.55 -12.21
C LEU A 112 -7.90 -2.22 -12.48
N ALA A 113 -7.36 -2.10 -13.70
CA ALA A 113 -6.06 -2.65 -14.06
C ALA A 113 -4.90 -2.09 -13.20
N LYS A 114 -4.96 -0.80 -12.81
CA LYS A 114 -3.99 -0.22 -11.88
C LYS A 114 -4.09 -0.86 -10.50
N PHE A 115 -5.32 -1.09 -10.04
CA PHE A 115 -5.60 -1.68 -8.73
C PHE A 115 -5.19 -3.15 -8.62
N GLU A 116 -5.22 -3.92 -9.70
CA GLU A 116 -4.62 -5.27 -9.70
C GLU A 116 -3.12 -5.23 -9.42
N THR A 117 -2.43 -4.24 -9.99
CA THR A 117 -0.99 -4.06 -9.74
C THR A 117 -0.70 -3.55 -8.34
N TYR A 118 -1.53 -2.66 -7.80
CA TYR A 118 -1.40 -2.23 -6.42
C TYR A 118 -1.69 -3.35 -5.44
N GLU A 119 -2.71 -4.18 -5.69
CA GLU A 119 -3.05 -5.32 -4.83
C GLU A 119 -1.90 -6.33 -4.80
N ARG A 120 -1.32 -6.65 -5.96
CA ARG A 120 -0.18 -7.57 -6.06
C ARG A 120 1.02 -7.05 -5.26
N LYS A 121 1.33 -5.76 -5.38
CA LYS A 121 2.44 -5.12 -4.63
C LYS A 121 2.15 -5.07 -3.13
N ALA A 122 0.94 -4.71 -2.73
CA ALA A 122 0.52 -4.68 -1.32
C ALA A 122 0.59 -6.08 -0.68
N ARG A 123 0.10 -7.10 -1.39
CA ARG A 123 0.17 -8.51 -0.97
C ARG A 123 1.61 -8.98 -0.81
N SER A 124 2.48 -8.65 -1.77
CA SER A 124 3.91 -8.98 -1.70
C SER A 124 4.59 -8.34 -0.48
N ARG A 125 4.30 -7.05 -0.21
CA ARG A 125 4.81 -6.34 0.97
C ARG A 125 4.32 -6.97 2.27
N TRP A 126 3.04 -7.32 2.36
CA TRP A 126 2.48 -7.99 3.54
C TRP A 126 3.10 -9.39 3.76
N LYS A 127 3.25 -10.20 2.71
CA LYS A 127 3.96 -11.49 2.80
C LYS A 127 5.41 -11.35 3.24
N LYS A 128 6.08 -10.25 2.87
CA LYS A 128 7.43 -9.97 3.36
C LYS A 128 7.40 -9.63 4.86
N SER A 129 6.54 -8.72 5.31
CA SER A 129 6.46 -8.36 6.73
C SER A 129 6.08 -9.54 7.63
N MET A 130 5.24 -10.46 7.15
CA MET A 130 4.95 -11.71 7.89
C MET A 130 6.22 -12.56 8.07
N ARG A 131 7.01 -12.75 7.01
CA ARG A 131 8.30 -13.47 7.14
C ARG A 131 9.26 -12.76 8.08
N ASP A 132 9.33 -11.43 8.02
CA ASP A 132 10.17 -10.64 8.91
C ASP A 132 9.72 -10.82 10.38
N LEU A 133 8.40 -10.86 10.64
CA LEU A 133 7.84 -11.19 11.96
C LEU A 133 8.20 -12.61 12.42
N ASP A 134 8.04 -13.60 11.55
CA ASP A 134 8.35 -15.00 11.90
C ASP A 134 9.84 -15.17 12.26
N LEU A 135 10.72 -14.46 11.55
CA LEU A 135 12.16 -14.44 11.87
C LEU A 135 12.46 -13.80 13.22
N VAL A 136 11.77 -12.72 13.57
CA VAL A 136 11.95 -12.04 14.86
C VAL A 136 11.40 -12.88 16.01
N LYS A 137 10.29 -13.61 15.80
CA LYS A 137 9.75 -14.55 16.81
C LYS A 137 10.64 -15.77 17.06
N ALA A 138 11.44 -16.16 16.08
CA ALA A 138 12.32 -17.33 16.15
C ALA A 138 13.72 -17.00 16.72
N ALA A 139 14.02 -15.71 16.92
CA ALA A 139 15.27 -15.22 17.50
C ALA A 139 15.18 -15.14 19.02
#